data_AF-A0A1C2XX08-F1
#
_entry.id   AF-A0A1C2XX08-F1
#
_cell.length_a   1.000
_cell.length_b   1.000
_cell.length_c   1.000
_cell.angle_alpha   90.00
_cell.angle_beta   90.00
_cell.angle_gamma   90.00
#
_symmetry.space_group_name_H-M   'P 1'
#
loop_
_entity.id
_entity.type
_entity.pdbx_description
1 polymer ?
#
loop_
_entity_poly.entity_id
_entity_poly.type
_entity_poly.pdbx_seq_one_letter_code
_entity_poly.pdbx_strand_id
1 'polypeptide(L)'
;MFILSVPVLMSTKTIAWLQENDCHVVVMESTGKYWIPVFNLMEDSFFLTLANPSFTKTFPGNKTDRRDAKWLAELHRLGLVQPSFIPPKHIRELRELSRYRHKLIRDRSAEKSRIHNILTVCNLMLSSVATDIFGKSGMNIMHALLRSKSFDEDLLSNLVMGKLREKIPQPICALKGHLTSTQAAKLSVALDNLKNFDDKIAQIERLIEDKSHDLQPAIHYFALVLLLGKLLRLLSFRRLEPICLFSLPLIIFVSGQAYALRIMKQEANGVLLKQKREICISKPF
;
A
#
# COMPACT_ATOMS: atom_id res chain seq x y z
N MET A 1 -11.71 33.28 11.67
CA MET A 1 -11.07 31.97 11.90
C MET A 1 -12.10 31.01 12.50
N PHE A 2 -12.53 29.99 11.77
CA PHE A 2 -13.60 29.07 12.20
C PHE A 2 -13.16 27.61 12.18
N ILE A 3 -13.86 26.84 13.02
CA ILE A 3 -13.59 25.45 13.36
C ILE A 3 -14.84 24.71 12.97
N LEU A 4 -14.72 24.01 11.85
CA LEU A 4 -15.82 23.35 11.18
C LEU A 4 -15.69 21.86 11.49
N SER A 5 -16.75 21.29 12.05
CA SER A 5 -16.84 19.84 12.24
C SER A 5 -16.77 19.13 10.88
N VAL A 6 -16.20 17.92 10.88
CA VAL A 6 -15.87 17.11 9.68
C VAL A 6 -16.98 17.05 8.60
N PRO A 7 -18.29 17.00 8.92
CA PRO A 7 -19.35 17.01 7.91
C PRO A 7 -19.51 18.36 7.19
N VAL A 8 -19.20 19.48 7.85
CA VAL A 8 -19.41 20.84 7.33
C VAL A 8 -18.27 21.27 6.39
N LEU A 9 -17.05 20.75 6.60
CA LEU A 9 -15.86 20.97 5.75
C LEU A 9 -15.97 20.38 4.34
N MET A 10 -16.93 19.50 4.10
CA MET A 10 -17.16 18.87 2.80
C MET A 10 -18.07 19.69 1.87
N SER A 11 -18.40 20.93 2.25
CA SER A 11 -19.30 21.77 1.47
C SER A 11 -18.52 22.83 0.68
N THR A 12 -18.88 23.00 -0.59
CA THR A 12 -18.40 24.10 -1.46
C THR A 12 -18.64 25.48 -0.82
N LYS A 13 -19.62 25.59 0.07
CA LYS A 13 -19.92 26.78 0.87
C LYS A 13 -18.75 27.21 1.76
N THR A 14 -17.99 26.27 2.33
CA THR A 14 -16.83 26.60 3.17
C THR A 14 -15.70 27.20 2.34
N ILE A 15 -15.44 26.66 1.15
CA ILE A 15 -14.41 27.19 0.24
C ILE A 15 -14.79 28.61 -0.19
N ALA A 16 -16.03 28.81 -0.66
CA ALA A 16 -16.53 30.12 -1.07
C ALA A 16 -16.40 31.14 0.05
N TRP A 17 -16.82 30.78 1.27
CA TRP A 17 -16.68 31.66 2.43
C TRP A 17 -15.22 32.00 2.75
N LEU A 18 -14.28 31.04 2.67
CA LEU A 18 -12.86 31.30 2.87
C LEU A 18 -12.29 32.25 1.81
N GLN A 19 -12.72 32.10 0.56
CA GLN A 19 -12.32 32.98 -0.55
C GLN A 19 -12.90 34.39 -0.38
N GLU A 20 -14.18 34.52 0.00
CA GLU A 20 -14.84 35.80 0.30
C GLU A 20 -14.18 36.56 1.47
N ASN A 21 -13.46 35.85 2.34
CA ASN A 21 -12.77 36.41 3.51
C ASN A 21 -11.25 36.48 3.32
N ASP A 22 -10.75 36.44 2.07
CA ASP A 22 -9.31 36.54 1.72
C ASP A 22 -8.40 35.58 2.51
N CYS A 23 -8.90 34.39 2.83
CA CYS A 23 -8.11 33.38 3.52
C CYS A 23 -7.25 32.62 2.52
N HIS A 24 -5.92 32.77 2.57
CA HIS A 24 -5.02 32.06 1.64
C HIS A 24 -4.36 30.80 2.22
N VAL A 25 -4.35 30.65 3.54
CA VAL A 25 -3.62 29.60 4.26
C VAL A 25 -4.58 28.80 5.12
N VAL A 26 -4.51 27.47 5.03
CA VAL A 26 -5.31 26.56 5.85
C VAL A 26 -4.39 25.56 6.55
N VAL A 27 -4.60 25.40 7.85
CA VAL A 27 -3.83 24.50 8.69
C VAL A 27 -4.77 23.44 9.25
N MET A 28 -4.37 22.19 9.16
CA MET A 28 -5.16 21.04 9.62
C MET A 28 -4.27 20.09 10.40
N GLU A 29 -4.81 19.49 11.46
CA GLU A 29 -4.10 18.47 12.21
C GLU A 29 -4.21 17.10 11.51
N SER A 30 -3.14 16.30 11.51
CA SER A 30 -3.13 14.96 10.92
C SER A 30 -3.83 13.90 11.79
N THR A 31 -5.09 14.13 12.12
CA THR A 31 -5.88 13.22 12.96
C THR A 31 -6.63 12.20 12.10
N GLY A 32 -6.08 11.00 11.99
CA GLY A 32 -6.67 9.90 11.21
C GLY A 32 -6.74 10.18 9.71
N LYS A 33 -7.85 9.79 9.06
CA LYS A 33 -8.07 9.96 7.60
C LYS A 33 -8.89 11.21 7.24
N TYR A 34 -9.46 11.89 8.22
CA TYR A 34 -10.48 12.93 7.98
C TYR A 34 -9.93 14.20 7.34
N TRP A 35 -8.64 14.46 7.47
CA TRP A 35 -7.97 15.57 6.79
C TRP A 35 -7.87 15.37 5.27
N ILE A 36 -7.81 14.12 4.78
CA ILE A 36 -7.60 13.78 3.36
C ILE A 36 -8.65 14.43 2.44
N PRO A 37 -9.96 14.24 2.66
CA PRO A 37 -10.98 14.81 1.79
C PRO A 37 -10.97 16.34 1.79
N VAL A 38 -10.72 16.97 2.94
CA VAL A 38 -10.60 18.44 3.06
C VAL A 38 -9.38 18.93 2.29
N PHE A 39 -8.24 18.25 2.45
CA PHE A 39 -7.01 18.55 1.74
C PHE A 39 -7.22 18.46 0.23
N ASN A 40 -7.83 17.37 -0.25
CA ASN A 40 -8.11 17.16 -1.68
C ASN A 40 -9.03 18.25 -2.27
N LEU A 41 -9.98 18.77 -1.50
CA LEU A 41 -10.90 19.82 -1.96
C LEU A 41 -10.21 21.19 -2.06
N MET A 42 -9.19 21.42 -1.24
CA MET A 42 -8.57 22.73 -1.05
C MET A 42 -7.17 22.88 -1.67
N GLU A 43 -6.53 21.77 -2.07
CA GLU A 43 -5.13 21.73 -2.55
C GLU A 43 -4.86 22.68 -3.73
N ASP A 44 -5.86 22.89 -4.60
CA ASP A 44 -5.73 23.75 -5.78
C ASP A 44 -5.97 25.24 -5.49
N SER A 45 -6.53 25.59 -4.33
CA SER A 45 -7.01 26.96 -4.03
C SER A 45 -6.34 27.61 -2.82
N PHE A 46 -5.70 26.84 -1.94
CA PHE A 46 -5.13 27.34 -0.68
C PHE A 46 -3.75 26.76 -0.41
N PHE A 47 -2.93 27.49 0.35
CA PHE A 47 -1.69 26.96 0.91
C PHE A 47 -2.01 26.09 2.13
N LEU A 48 -1.88 24.78 1.95
CA LEU A 48 -2.24 23.80 2.97
C LEU A 48 -1.03 23.40 3.82
N THR A 49 -1.19 23.43 5.14
CA THR A 49 -0.23 22.86 6.10
C THR A 49 -0.89 21.77 6.93
N LEU A 50 -0.38 20.54 6.80
CA LEU A 50 -0.78 19.43 7.64
C LEU A 50 0.16 19.34 8.85
N ALA A 51 -0.35 19.69 10.02
CA ALA A 51 0.38 19.65 11.28
C ALA A 51 0.45 18.22 11.82
N ASN A 52 1.65 17.82 12.26
CA ASN A 52 1.83 16.55 12.96
C ASN A 52 1.52 16.73 14.46
N PRO A 53 0.54 15.99 15.02
CA PRO A 53 0.16 16.06 16.43
C PRO A 53 1.33 15.90 17.40
N SER A 54 2.34 15.08 17.04
CA SER A 54 3.50 14.82 17.89
C SER A 54 4.42 16.03 18.07
N PHE A 55 4.36 17.01 17.16
CA PHE A 55 5.20 18.20 17.19
C PHE A 55 4.42 19.49 17.51
N THR A 56 3.09 19.41 17.56
CA THR A 56 2.25 20.52 18.02
C THR A 56 2.13 20.50 19.54
N LYS A 57 2.41 21.63 20.20
CA LYS A 57 2.19 21.76 21.64
C LYS A 57 0.70 21.60 21.93
N THR A 58 0.34 20.68 22.83
CA THR A 58 -1.03 20.50 23.30
C THR A 58 -1.56 21.81 23.90
N PHE A 59 -2.81 22.16 23.58
CA PHE A 59 -3.48 23.32 24.17
C PHE A 59 -3.50 23.19 25.71
N PRO A 60 -2.98 24.19 26.45
CA PRO A 60 -3.00 24.16 27.92
C PRO A 60 -4.42 24.44 28.47
N GLY A 61 -4.90 23.58 29.37
CA GLY A 61 -6.21 23.71 30.03
C GLY A 61 -7.32 22.90 29.35
N ASN A 62 -8.58 23.34 29.54
CA ASN A 62 -9.75 22.61 29.01
C ASN A 62 -9.81 22.68 27.48
N LYS A 63 -9.45 21.57 26.84
CA LYS A 63 -9.49 21.37 25.39
C LYS A 63 -10.93 21.39 24.88
N THR A 64 -11.19 22.24 23.90
CA THR A 64 -12.37 22.18 23.04
C THR A 64 -11.92 22.28 21.60
N ASP A 65 -12.62 21.68 20.65
CA ASP A 65 -12.26 21.75 19.23
C ASP A 65 -12.06 23.20 18.79
N ARG A 66 -12.91 24.11 19.29
CA ARG A 66 -12.84 25.56 19.01
C ARG A 66 -11.56 26.25 19.54
N ARG A 67 -11.01 25.78 20.66
CA ARG A 67 -9.78 26.34 21.20
C ARG A 67 -8.56 25.72 20.55
N ASP A 68 -8.62 24.41 20.27
CA ASP A 68 -7.53 23.64 19.69
C ASP A 68 -7.17 24.16 18.29
N ALA A 69 -8.16 24.37 17.41
CA ALA A 69 -7.83 24.89 16.10
C ALA A 69 -7.43 26.39 16.12
N LYS A 70 -7.95 27.21 17.05
CA LYS A 70 -7.45 28.59 17.26
C LYS A 70 -5.97 28.58 17.61
N TRP A 71 -5.62 27.75 18.57
CA TRP A 71 -4.24 27.53 19.00
C TRP A 71 -3.35 27.05 17.85
N LEU A 72 -3.84 26.11 17.04
CA LEU A 72 -3.08 25.60 15.90
C LEU A 72 -2.73 26.68 14.86
N ALA A 73 -3.66 27.60 14.54
CA ALA A 73 -3.29 28.68 13.61
C ALA A 73 -2.44 29.77 14.26
N GLU A 74 -2.55 30.01 15.57
CA GLU A 74 -1.60 30.87 16.27
C GLU A 74 -0.18 30.29 16.19
N LEU A 75 -0.02 29.00 16.45
CA LEU A 75 1.26 28.30 16.29
C LEU A 75 1.77 28.39 14.84
N HIS A 76 0.89 28.19 13.85
CA HIS A 76 1.28 28.26 12.44
C HIS A 76 1.71 29.67 12.03
N ARG A 77 0.97 30.69 12.45
CA ARG A 77 1.31 32.11 12.21
C ARG A 77 2.68 32.47 12.78
N LEU A 78 3.06 31.87 13.91
CA LEU A 78 4.37 32.04 14.53
C LEU A 78 5.48 31.18 13.90
N GLY A 79 5.17 30.37 12.87
CA GLY A 79 6.13 29.45 12.24
C GLY A 79 6.50 28.25 13.11
N LEU A 80 5.71 27.95 14.15
CA LEU A 80 5.99 26.88 15.12
C LEU A 80 5.37 25.52 14.72
N VAL A 81 4.65 25.46 13.60
CA VAL A 81 4.07 24.22 13.08
C VAL A 81 5.00 23.62 12.03
N GLN A 82 5.55 22.44 12.33
CA GLN A 82 6.30 21.67 11.34
C GLN A 82 5.33 20.99 10.35
N PRO A 83 5.41 21.29 9.04
CA PRO A 83 4.54 20.67 8.05
C PRO A 83 4.91 19.20 7.85
N SER A 84 3.90 18.34 7.81
CA SER A 84 4.03 16.96 7.35
C SER A 84 4.22 16.93 5.84
N PHE A 85 5.11 16.06 5.36
CA PHE A 85 5.29 15.87 3.93
C PHE A 85 4.08 15.17 3.31
N ILE A 86 3.45 15.82 2.34
CA ILE A 86 2.38 15.27 1.52
C ILE A 86 2.89 15.19 0.08
N PRO A 87 2.96 13.99 -0.52
CA PRO A 87 3.37 13.87 -1.92
C PRO A 87 2.36 14.55 -2.85
N PRO A 88 2.79 14.94 -4.07
CA PRO A 88 1.86 15.39 -5.11
C PRO A 88 0.74 14.39 -5.36
N LYS A 89 -0.42 14.89 -5.80
CA LYS A 89 -1.64 14.11 -6.03
C LYS A 89 -1.42 12.82 -6.82
N HIS A 90 -0.72 12.89 -7.96
CA HIS A 90 -0.43 11.72 -8.80
C HIS A 90 0.35 10.62 -8.06
N ILE A 91 1.30 10.99 -7.19
CA ILE A 91 2.04 10.03 -6.34
C ILE A 91 1.14 9.45 -5.24
N ARG A 92 0.24 10.25 -4.66
CA ARG A 92 -0.69 9.76 -3.63
C ARG A 92 -1.64 8.72 -4.18
N GLU A 93 -2.19 8.95 -5.36
CA GLU A 93 -3.08 8.02 -6.05
C GLU A 93 -2.35 6.71 -6.40
N LEU A 94 -1.12 6.79 -6.90
CA LEU A 94 -0.28 5.61 -7.16
C LEU A 94 0.02 4.81 -5.88
N ARG A 95 0.30 5.50 -4.77
CA ARG A 95 0.50 4.87 -3.46
C ARG A 95 -0.76 4.19 -2.95
N GLU A 96 -1.94 4.76 -3.19
CA GLU A 96 -3.21 4.14 -2.83
C GLU A 96 -3.45 2.82 -3.57
N LEU A 97 -3.28 2.83 -4.90
CA LEU A 97 -3.38 1.62 -5.72
C LEU A 97 -2.36 0.56 -5.28
N SER A 98 -1.11 0.97 -5.03
CA SER A 98 -0.05 0.06 -4.58
C SER A 98 -0.35 -0.57 -3.21
N ARG A 99 -0.90 0.20 -2.27
CA ARG A 99 -1.35 -0.33 -0.96
C ARG A 99 -2.50 -1.30 -1.12
N TYR A 100 -3.45 -1.00 -2.00
CA TYR A 100 -4.59 -1.89 -2.24
C TYR A 100 -4.15 -3.20 -2.88
N ARG A 101 -3.27 -3.16 -3.88
CA ARG A 101 -2.63 -4.36 -4.44
C ARG A 101 -1.95 -5.20 -3.36
N HIS A 102 -1.20 -4.58 -2.47
CA HIS A 102 -0.54 -5.29 -1.38
C HIS A 102 -1.54 -5.94 -0.42
N LYS A 103 -2.69 -5.30 -0.16
CA LYS A 103 -3.78 -5.91 0.62
C LYS A 103 -4.35 -7.15 -0.08
N LEU A 104 -4.66 -7.06 -1.38
CA LEU A 104 -5.15 -8.19 -2.17
C LEU A 104 -4.16 -9.37 -2.16
N ILE A 105 -2.86 -9.12 -2.26
CA ILE A 105 -1.83 -10.17 -2.16
C ILE A 105 -1.86 -10.85 -0.78
N ARG A 106 -2.02 -10.09 0.30
CA ARG A 106 -2.14 -10.66 1.65
C ARG A 106 -3.42 -11.50 1.78
N ASP A 107 -4.54 -11.00 1.26
CA ASP A 107 -5.83 -11.70 1.30
C ASP A 107 -5.77 -13.01 0.50
N ARG A 108 -5.11 -12.99 -0.68
CA ARG A 108 -4.80 -14.18 -1.47
C ARG A 108 -3.93 -15.18 -0.71
N SER A 109 -2.88 -14.73 -0.04
CA SER A 109 -2.03 -15.59 0.79
C SER A 109 -2.81 -16.21 1.95
N ALA A 110 -3.72 -15.45 2.57
CA ALA A 110 -4.61 -16.00 3.58
C ALA A 110 -5.54 -17.09 3.00
N GLU A 111 -6.02 -16.92 1.77
CA GLU A 111 -6.82 -17.94 1.09
C GLU A 111 -6.03 -19.22 0.79
N LYS A 112 -4.77 -19.08 0.36
CA LYS A 112 -3.85 -20.23 0.21
C LYS A 112 -3.70 -20.98 1.53
N SER A 113 -3.52 -20.27 2.65
CA SER A 113 -3.46 -20.90 3.97
C SER A 113 -4.76 -21.62 4.35
N ARG A 114 -5.93 -21.08 3.98
CA ARG A 114 -7.22 -21.77 4.17
C ARG A 114 -7.28 -23.08 3.40
N ILE A 115 -6.83 -23.09 2.14
CA ILE A 115 -6.77 -24.31 1.31
C ILE A 115 -5.85 -25.35 1.95
N HIS A 116 -4.64 -24.96 2.38
CA HIS A 116 -3.74 -25.86 3.11
C HIS A 116 -4.43 -26.50 4.32
N ASN A 117 -5.08 -25.69 5.15
CA ASN A 117 -5.79 -26.19 6.33
C ASN A 117 -6.91 -27.18 5.98
N ILE A 118 -7.67 -26.92 4.91
CA ILE A 118 -8.71 -27.84 4.44
C ILE A 118 -8.10 -29.19 4.04
N LEU A 119 -7.02 -29.17 3.26
CA LEU A 119 -6.33 -30.39 2.84
C LEU A 119 -5.77 -31.17 4.05
N THR A 120 -5.17 -30.47 5.02
CA THR A 120 -4.68 -31.09 6.26
C THR A 120 -5.79 -31.75 7.08
N VAL A 121 -6.93 -31.07 7.26
CA VAL A 121 -8.08 -31.62 8.00
C VAL A 121 -8.63 -32.89 7.32
N CYS A 122 -8.55 -32.96 6.00
CA CYS A 122 -8.96 -34.12 5.22
C CYS A 122 -7.89 -35.22 5.11
N ASN A 123 -6.74 -35.06 5.77
CA ASN A 123 -5.57 -35.96 5.62
C ASN A 123 -5.10 -36.10 4.16
N LEU A 124 -5.17 -35.01 3.38
CA LEU A 124 -4.70 -34.92 2.00
C LEU A 124 -3.34 -34.20 2.00
N MET A 125 -2.24 -34.94 1.97
CA MET A 125 -0.89 -34.40 2.14
C MET A 125 -0.25 -33.95 0.82
N LEU A 126 -1.00 -33.23 -0.03
CA LEU A 126 -0.49 -32.81 -1.34
C LEU A 126 0.78 -31.92 -1.24
N SER A 127 0.91 -31.15 -0.15
CA SER A 127 2.07 -30.30 0.12
C SER A 127 3.35 -31.06 0.47
N SER A 128 3.30 -32.36 0.79
CA SER A 128 4.51 -33.17 1.02
C SER A 128 5.12 -33.70 -0.27
N VAL A 129 4.32 -33.80 -1.34
CA VAL A 129 4.73 -34.38 -2.62
C VAL A 129 4.92 -33.34 -3.72
N ALA A 130 4.13 -32.27 -3.72
CA ALA A 130 4.19 -31.21 -4.70
C ALA A 130 4.99 -30.00 -4.19
N THR A 131 5.92 -29.50 -4.99
CA THR A 131 6.70 -28.29 -4.68
C THR A 131 5.82 -27.05 -4.58
N ASP A 132 4.77 -26.96 -5.41
CA ASP A 132 3.75 -25.91 -5.34
C ASP A 132 2.38 -26.52 -5.64
N ILE A 133 1.51 -26.55 -4.62
CA ILE A 133 0.14 -27.06 -4.76
C ILE A 133 -0.78 -26.09 -5.54
N PHE A 134 -0.38 -24.82 -5.66
CA PHE A 134 -1.13 -23.81 -6.41
C PHE A 134 -0.65 -23.69 -7.87
N GLY A 135 0.34 -24.47 -8.26
CA GLY A 135 0.75 -24.63 -9.66
C GLY A 135 -0.27 -25.45 -10.46
N LYS A 136 -0.08 -25.50 -11.79
CA LYS A 136 -1.02 -26.17 -12.72
C LYS A 136 -1.41 -27.59 -12.28
N SER A 137 -0.43 -28.45 -11.99
CA SER A 137 -0.68 -29.83 -11.56
C SER A 137 -1.47 -29.92 -10.26
N GLY A 138 -1.13 -29.08 -9.26
CA GLY A 138 -1.82 -29.10 -7.97
C GLY A 138 -3.25 -28.58 -8.06
N MET A 139 -3.48 -27.51 -8.84
CA MET A 139 -4.83 -27.00 -9.13
C MET A 139 -5.68 -28.04 -9.87
N ASN A 140 -5.11 -28.75 -10.85
CA ASN A 140 -5.80 -29.84 -11.55
C ASN A 140 -6.25 -30.94 -10.60
N ILE A 141 -5.36 -31.36 -9.67
CA ILE A 141 -5.69 -32.34 -8.63
C ILE A 141 -6.80 -31.83 -7.72
N MET A 142 -6.73 -30.57 -7.25
CA MET A 142 -7.76 -29.99 -6.37
C MET A 142 -9.13 -29.86 -7.06
N HIS A 143 -9.17 -29.51 -8.34
CA HIS A 143 -10.41 -29.53 -9.11
C HIS A 143 -10.93 -30.94 -9.36
N ALA A 144 -10.04 -31.92 -9.57
CA ALA A 144 -10.42 -33.32 -9.67
C ALA A 144 -10.96 -33.87 -8.33
N LEU A 145 -10.42 -33.43 -7.19
CA LEU A 145 -10.90 -33.82 -5.85
C LEU A 145 -12.36 -33.40 -5.62
N LEU A 146 -12.79 -32.29 -6.23
CA LEU A 146 -14.17 -31.83 -6.16
C LEU A 146 -15.12 -32.58 -7.10
N ARG A 147 -14.61 -33.25 -8.13
CA ARG A 147 -15.41 -33.95 -9.16
C ARG A 147 -15.45 -35.46 -8.98
N SER A 148 -14.34 -36.05 -8.53
CA SER A 148 -14.12 -37.48 -8.50
C SER A 148 -14.01 -37.98 -7.06
N LYS A 149 -14.57 -39.16 -6.80
CA LYS A 149 -14.50 -39.82 -5.48
C LYS A 149 -13.21 -40.63 -5.27
N SER A 150 -12.53 -41.02 -6.35
CA SER A 150 -11.28 -41.81 -6.32
C SER A 150 -10.26 -41.29 -7.33
N PHE A 151 -8.98 -41.51 -7.02
CA PHE A 151 -7.85 -41.20 -7.90
C PHE A 151 -7.12 -42.49 -8.26
N ASP A 152 -7.23 -42.86 -9.52
CA ASP A 152 -6.47 -43.96 -10.11
C ASP A 152 -5.20 -43.43 -10.79
N GLU A 153 -4.25 -44.33 -11.06
CA GLU A 153 -2.95 -44.00 -11.63
C GLU A 153 -3.07 -43.31 -13.00
N ASP A 154 -4.01 -43.77 -13.83
CA ASP A 154 -4.30 -43.20 -15.15
C ASP A 154 -4.87 -41.77 -15.05
N LEU A 155 -5.75 -41.52 -14.08
CA LEU A 155 -6.32 -40.18 -13.87
C LEU A 155 -5.24 -39.20 -13.42
N LEU A 156 -4.39 -39.58 -12.46
CA LEU A 156 -3.29 -38.73 -12.00
C LEU A 156 -2.24 -38.47 -13.08
N SER A 157 -1.94 -39.48 -13.90
CA SER A 157 -1.02 -39.35 -15.04
C SER A 157 -1.44 -38.26 -16.03
N ASN A 158 -2.76 -38.06 -16.19
CA ASN A 158 -3.32 -37.03 -17.07
C ASN A 158 -3.39 -35.64 -16.41
N LEU A 159 -3.46 -35.57 -15.07
CA LEU A 159 -3.59 -34.32 -14.33
C LEU A 159 -2.25 -33.67 -13.98
N VAL A 160 -1.19 -34.47 -13.93
CA VAL A 160 0.12 -34.09 -13.39
C VAL A 160 1.18 -33.99 -14.48
N MET A 161 2.00 -32.95 -14.41
CA MET A 161 3.09 -32.68 -15.36
C MET A 161 4.48 -32.68 -14.69
N GLY A 162 5.52 -32.89 -15.50
CA GLY A 162 6.92 -32.75 -15.10
C GLY A 162 7.35 -33.71 -13.99
N LYS A 163 8.18 -33.23 -13.07
CA LYS A 163 8.76 -34.03 -11.97
C LYS A 163 7.74 -34.70 -11.05
N LEU A 164 6.53 -34.16 -10.95
CA LEU A 164 5.47 -34.77 -10.13
C LEU A 164 4.86 -36.00 -10.83
N ARG A 165 4.93 -36.05 -12.17
CA ARG A 165 4.49 -37.20 -12.97
C ARG A 165 5.46 -38.37 -12.84
N GLU A 166 6.76 -38.10 -12.72
CA GLU A 166 7.76 -39.15 -12.44
C GLU A 166 7.56 -39.80 -11.07
N LYS A 167 6.78 -39.18 -10.17
CA LYS A 167 6.56 -39.60 -8.78
C LYS A 167 5.16 -40.14 -8.52
N ILE A 168 4.38 -40.50 -9.55
CA ILE A 168 2.94 -40.86 -9.44
C ILE A 168 2.55 -41.77 -8.25
N PRO A 169 3.36 -42.75 -7.79
CA PRO A 169 3.01 -43.52 -6.59
C PRO A 169 2.84 -42.65 -5.32
N GLN A 170 3.60 -41.55 -5.21
CA GLN A 170 3.61 -40.67 -4.04
C GLN A 170 2.35 -39.79 -3.96
N PRO A 171 1.91 -39.07 -5.02
CA PRO A 171 0.62 -38.39 -5.02
C PRO A 171 -0.58 -39.30 -4.75
N ILE A 172 -0.61 -40.51 -5.30
CA ILE A 172 -1.70 -41.47 -5.01
C ILE A 172 -1.79 -41.71 -3.50
N CYS A 173 -0.64 -41.98 -2.86
CA CYS A 173 -0.59 -42.18 -1.40
C CYS A 173 -1.00 -40.92 -0.62
N ALA A 174 -0.53 -39.75 -1.05
CA ALA A 174 -0.87 -38.47 -0.43
C ALA A 174 -2.35 -38.07 -0.55
N LEU A 175 -3.08 -38.67 -1.49
CA LEU A 175 -4.51 -38.45 -1.74
C LEU A 175 -5.42 -39.48 -1.07
N LYS A 176 -4.90 -40.42 -0.27
CA LYS A 176 -5.70 -41.42 0.51
C LYS A 176 -6.46 -40.83 1.70
N GLY A 177 -6.79 -39.55 1.66
CA GLY A 177 -7.55 -38.83 2.69
C GLY A 177 -9.07 -38.95 2.52
N HIS A 178 -9.81 -38.30 3.42
CA HIS A 178 -11.27 -38.24 3.37
C HIS A 178 -11.76 -36.80 3.22
N LEU A 179 -12.21 -36.45 2.02
CA LEU A 179 -12.82 -35.16 1.74
C LEU A 179 -14.32 -35.21 2.04
N THR A 180 -14.74 -34.66 3.18
CA THR A 180 -16.16 -34.54 3.53
C THR A 180 -16.85 -33.52 2.63
N SER A 181 -18.17 -33.62 2.47
CA SER A 181 -18.96 -32.67 1.66
C SER A 181 -18.79 -31.23 2.14
N THR A 182 -18.72 -31.00 3.46
CA THR A 182 -18.47 -29.68 4.06
C THR A 182 -17.10 -29.12 3.68
N GLN A 183 -16.06 -29.94 3.72
CA GLN A 183 -14.71 -29.50 3.35
C GLN A 183 -14.58 -29.31 1.84
N ALA A 184 -15.25 -30.14 1.03
CA ALA A 184 -15.35 -29.95 -0.42
C ALA A 184 -16.01 -28.61 -0.78
N ALA A 185 -17.13 -28.27 -0.13
CA ALA A 185 -17.81 -26.98 -0.34
C ALA A 185 -16.89 -25.79 0.02
N LYS A 186 -16.20 -25.87 1.17
CA LYS A 186 -15.22 -24.85 1.57
C LYS A 186 -14.05 -24.74 0.59
N LEU A 187 -13.53 -25.87 0.12
CA LEU A 187 -12.43 -25.91 -0.85
C LEU A 187 -12.84 -25.26 -2.16
N SER A 188 -14.05 -25.53 -2.66
CA SER A 188 -14.59 -24.89 -3.87
C SER A 188 -14.61 -23.37 -3.73
N VAL A 189 -15.20 -22.86 -2.65
CA VAL A 189 -15.26 -21.40 -2.40
C VAL A 189 -13.86 -20.79 -2.30
N ALA A 190 -12.93 -21.49 -1.65
CA ALA A 190 -11.56 -21.02 -1.49
C ALA A 190 -10.79 -20.95 -2.82
N LEU A 191 -10.96 -21.95 -3.70
CA LEU A 191 -10.37 -21.96 -5.04
C LEU A 191 -10.94 -20.84 -5.92
N ASP A 192 -12.26 -20.61 -5.85
CA ASP A 192 -12.91 -19.52 -6.59
C ASP A 192 -12.41 -18.15 -6.12
N ASN A 193 -12.27 -17.96 -4.80
CA ASN A 193 -11.69 -16.74 -4.23
C ASN A 193 -10.24 -16.54 -4.67
N LEU A 194 -9.43 -17.60 -4.75
CA LEU A 194 -8.05 -17.51 -5.20
C LEU A 194 -7.96 -16.96 -6.63
N LYS A 195 -8.80 -17.48 -7.54
CA LYS A 195 -8.92 -16.98 -8.91
C LYS A 195 -9.36 -15.51 -8.93
N ASN A 196 -10.40 -15.17 -8.16
CA ASN A 196 -10.87 -13.80 -8.07
C ASN A 196 -9.77 -12.83 -7.59
N PHE A 197 -8.98 -13.23 -6.59
CA PHE A 197 -7.84 -12.41 -6.14
C PHE A 197 -6.79 -12.24 -7.23
N ASP A 198 -6.44 -13.29 -7.99
CA ASP A 198 -5.50 -13.19 -9.10
C ASP A 198 -6.01 -12.21 -10.17
N ASP A 199 -7.29 -12.30 -10.55
CA ASP A 199 -7.93 -11.40 -11.53
C ASP A 199 -7.96 -9.95 -11.03
N LYS A 200 -8.23 -9.73 -9.73
CA LYS A 200 -8.28 -8.40 -9.11
C LYS A 200 -6.89 -7.80 -8.93
N ILE A 201 -5.89 -8.59 -8.59
CA ILE A 201 -4.49 -8.15 -8.54
C ILE A 201 -4.06 -7.68 -9.93
N ALA A 202 -4.33 -8.46 -10.98
CA ALA A 202 -4.02 -8.07 -12.36
C ALA A 202 -4.75 -6.80 -12.81
N GLN A 203 -6.02 -6.62 -12.40
CA GLN A 203 -6.76 -5.38 -12.64
C GLN A 203 -6.07 -4.16 -12.01
N ILE A 204 -5.66 -4.26 -10.74
CA ILE A 204 -4.97 -3.16 -10.05
C ILE A 204 -3.57 -2.92 -10.62
N GLU A 205 -2.86 -3.97 -11.04
CA GLU A 205 -1.55 -3.84 -11.70
C GLU A 205 -1.64 -3.04 -13.00
N ARG A 206 -2.66 -3.27 -13.83
CA ARG A 206 -2.90 -2.46 -15.03
C ARG A 206 -3.14 -1.00 -14.71
N LEU A 207 -3.98 -0.70 -13.70
CA LEU A 207 -4.21 0.68 -13.26
C LEU A 207 -2.93 1.36 -12.74
N ILE A 208 -2.08 0.60 -12.04
CA ILE A 208 -0.78 1.10 -11.58
C ILE A 208 0.12 1.41 -12.78
N GLU A 209 0.18 0.50 -13.76
CA GLU A 209 0.99 0.66 -14.97
C GLU A 209 0.56 1.91 -15.76
N ASP A 210 -0.73 2.02 -16.08
CA ASP A 210 -1.31 3.16 -16.80
C ASP A 210 -0.99 4.48 -16.09
N LYS A 211 -1.17 4.53 -14.76
CA LYS A 211 -0.94 5.74 -13.97
C LYS A 211 0.54 6.05 -13.75
N SER A 212 1.41 5.07 -13.93
CA SER A 212 2.87 5.22 -13.81
C SER A 212 3.57 5.56 -15.12
N HIS A 213 2.83 5.63 -16.24
CA HIS A 213 3.39 5.83 -17.58
C HIS A 213 4.33 7.04 -17.66
N ASP A 214 3.89 8.20 -17.13
CA ASP A 214 4.68 9.44 -17.13
C ASP A 214 5.90 9.39 -16.21
N LEU A 215 5.93 8.43 -15.28
CA LEU A 215 7.02 8.22 -14.33
C LEU A 215 8.04 7.17 -14.82
N GLN A 216 7.82 6.53 -15.96
CA GLN A 216 8.70 5.48 -16.50
C GLN A 216 10.17 5.89 -16.62
N PRO A 217 10.53 7.11 -17.07
CA PRO A 217 11.93 7.54 -17.10
C PRO A 217 12.57 7.56 -15.70
N ALA A 218 11.83 8.04 -14.70
CA ALA A 218 12.29 8.05 -13.32
C ALA A 218 12.41 6.63 -12.76
N ILE A 219 11.44 5.75 -13.03
CA ILE A 219 11.48 4.34 -12.63
C ILE A 219 12.70 3.64 -13.24
N HIS A 220 12.96 3.87 -14.53
CA HIS A 220 14.11 3.30 -15.24
C HIS A 220 15.44 3.78 -14.65
N TYR A 221 15.57 5.09 -14.38
CA TYR A 221 16.75 5.65 -13.73
C TYR A 221 16.98 5.05 -12.34
N PHE A 222 15.92 4.92 -11.52
CA PHE A 222 16.02 4.27 -10.22
C PHE A 222 16.42 2.79 -10.32
N ALA A 223 15.86 2.05 -11.27
CA ALA A 223 16.23 0.65 -11.50
C ALA A 223 17.71 0.51 -11.90
N LEU A 224 18.19 1.39 -12.78
CA LEU A 224 19.60 1.44 -13.19
C LEU A 224 20.52 1.72 -11.99
N VAL A 225 20.20 2.72 -11.16
CA VAL A 225 20.99 3.04 -9.95
C VAL A 225 21.01 1.86 -8.97
N LEU A 226 19.89 1.16 -8.79
CA LEU A 226 19.83 -0.02 -7.92
C LEU A 226 20.63 -1.20 -8.47
N LEU A 227 20.58 -1.42 -9.79
CA LEU A 227 21.36 -2.45 -10.48
C LEU A 227 22.86 -2.14 -10.42
N LEU A 228 23.26 -0.88 -10.65
CA LEU A 228 24.62 -0.39 -10.44
C LEU A 228 25.06 -0.55 -8.99
N GLY A 229 24.18 -0.29 -8.02
CA GLY A 229 24.45 -0.52 -6.60
C GLY A 229 24.64 -2.00 -6.23
N LYS A 230 24.05 -2.93 -6.97
CA LYS A 230 24.35 -4.38 -6.86
C LYS A 230 25.67 -4.72 -7.55
N LEU A 231 25.92 -4.15 -8.74
CA LEU A 231 27.14 -4.37 -9.51
C LEU A 231 28.39 -3.86 -8.76
N LEU A 232 28.33 -2.67 -8.18
CA LEU A 232 29.40 -2.07 -7.38
C LEU A 232 29.70 -2.86 -6.09
N ARG A 233 28.69 -3.50 -5.50
CA ARG A 233 28.90 -4.45 -4.38
C ARG A 233 29.57 -5.74 -4.81
N LEU A 234 29.27 -6.23 -6.01
CA LEU A 234 29.92 -7.41 -6.60
C LEU A 234 31.37 -7.12 -7.01
N LEU A 235 31.67 -5.89 -7.43
CA LEU A 235 33.00 -5.45 -7.88
C LEU A 235 33.95 -5.00 -6.75
N SER A 236 33.62 -5.26 -5.48
CA SER A 236 34.51 -5.04 -4.32
C SER A 236 35.18 -3.64 -4.25
N PHE A 237 34.46 -2.57 -4.56
CA PHE A 237 34.94 -1.22 -4.23
C PHE A 237 34.73 -0.93 -2.72
N ARG A 238 35.73 -1.29 -1.92
CA ARG A 238 35.86 -0.91 -0.50
C ARG A 238 36.19 0.59 -0.39
N ARG A 239 35.21 1.48 -0.51
CA ARG A 239 35.15 2.83 0.11
C ARG A 239 34.08 3.67 -0.58
N LEU A 240 32.84 3.54 -0.14
CA LEU A 240 31.87 4.63 -0.14
C LEU A 240 31.22 4.59 1.24
N GLU A 241 31.47 5.62 2.05
CA GLU A 241 30.99 5.69 3.44
C GLU A 241 29.46 5.65 3.52
N PRO A 242 28.90 5.11 4.63
CA PRO A 242 27.49 4.77 4.73
C PRO A 242 26.65 6.02 4.93
N ILE A 243 25.94 6.46 3.87
CA ILE A 243 24.92 7.49 4.02
C ILE A 243 23.78 6.90 4.86
N CYS A 244 23.55 7.54 6.02
CA CYS A 244 22.62 7.13 7.06
C CYS A 244 21.23 6.80 6.52
N LEU A 245 20.81 5.59 6.86
CA LEU A 245 19.62 4.93 6.39
C LEU A 245 18.64 4.89 7.58
N PHE A 246 17.63 5.77 7.60
CA PHE A 246 16.39 5.63 8.41
C PHE A 246 15.12 5.61 7.51
N SER A 247 13.95 5.38 8.09
CA SER A 247 12.94 4.38 7.67
C SER A 247 11.72 4.84 6.83
N LEU A 248 11.33 4.02 5.85
CA LEU A 248 9.98 3.46 5.54
C LEU A 248 9.98 2.86 4.10
N PRO A 249 9.52 1.62 3.86
CA PRO A 249 9.63 0.99 2.53
C PRO A 249 8.41 1.31 1.64
N LEU A 250 8.69 1.85 0.45
CA LEU A 250 7.78 1.86 -0.68
C LEU A 250 8.14 0.65 -1.56
N ILE A 251 7.28 -0.36 -1.64
CA ILE A 251 7.52 -1.53 -2.51
C ILE A 251 6.99 -1.18 -3.90
N ILE A 252 7.87 -1.04 -4.88
CA ILE A 252 7.54 -0.84 -6.30
C ILE A 252 7.77 -2.17 -7.01
N PHE A 253 6.84 -2.57 -7.89
CA PHE A 253 6.96 -3.78 -8.70
C PHE A 253 7.35 -3.39 -10.12
N VAL A 254 8.44 -3.93 -10.62
CA VAL A 254 8.86 -3.79 -12.02
C VAL A 254 8.98 -5.20 -12.60
N SER A 255 8.28 -5.47 -13.69
CA SER A 255 8.33 -6.76 -14.43
C SER A 255 8.15 -8.01 -13.53
N GLY A 256 7.15 -7.98 -12.65
CA GLY A 256 6.79 -9.13 -11.79
C GLY A 256 7.73 -9.38 -10.60
N GLN A 257 8.77 -8.55 -10.39
CA GLN A 257 9.63 -8.63 -9.20
C GLN A 257 9.34 -7.48 -8.22
N ALA A 258 9.27 -7.82 -6.93
CA ALA A 258 9.09 -6.86 -5.84
C ALA A 258 10.43 -6.20 -5.47
N TYR A 259 10.55 -4.89 -5.63
CA TYR A 259 11.71 -4.13 -5.16
C TYR A 259 11.29 -3.23 -4.00
N ALA A 260 11.88 -3.45 -2.82
CA ALA A 260 11.71 -2.58 -1.67
C ALA A 260 12.58 -1.32 -1.86
N LEU A 261 11.95 -0.20 -2.20
CA LEU A 261 12.61 1.09 -2.36
C LEU A 261 12.47 1.93 -1.09
N ARG A 262 13.60 2.51 -0.70
CA ARG A 262 13.76 3.37 0.47
C ARG A 262 13.95 4.79 -0.03
N ILE A 263 12.94 5.63 0.16
CA ILE A 263 13.01 7.04 -0.23
C ILE A 263 13.83 7.77 0.82
N MET A 264 14.97 8.33 0.39
CA MET A 264 15.87 9.11 1.23
C MET A 264 15.25 10.49 1.47
N LYS A 265 15.16 10.90 2.74
CA LYS A 265 14.84 12.28 3.14
C LYS A 265 16.10 13.11 2.88
N GLN A 266 16.11 13.98 1.88
CA GLN A 266 17.15 15.01 1.80
C GLN A 266 16.86 16.05 2.88
N GLU A 267 17.76 16.20 3.83
CA GLU A 267 17.81 17.36 4.71
C GLU A 267 18.20 18.58 3.87
N ALA A 268 17.26 19.51 3.67
CA ALA A 268 17.59 20.86 3.27
C ALA A 268 18.09 21.63 4.50
N ASN A 269 19.34 21.39 4.88
CA ASN A 269 20.08 22.26 5.79
C ASN A 269 20.97 23.19 4.97
N GLY A 270 20.66 24.49 5.00
CA GLY A 270 21.61 25.55 4.68
C GLY A 270 21.26 26.41 3.46
N VAL A 271 21.00 27.69 3.76
CA VAL A 271 21.02 28.85 2.87
C VAL A 271 19.74 29.11 2.06
N LEU A 272 18.80 29.82 2.70
CA LEU A 272 18.19 30.99 2.06
C LEU A 272 18.05 32.12 3.09
N LEU A 273 19.13 32.88 3.20
CA LEU A 273 19.13 34.21 3.81
C LEU A 273 18.28 35.15 2.95
N LYS A 274 17.44 35.95 3.65
CA LYS A 274 16.97 37.28 3.26
C LYS A 274 16.25 37.39 1.90
N GLN A 275 14.92 37.46 1.97
CA GLN A 275 14.22 38.65 1.46
C GLN A 275 12.99 38.93 2.31
N LYS A 276 13.10 39.96 3.15
CA LYS A 276 11.98 40.73 3.66
C LYS A 276 11.14 41.19 2.47
N ARG A 277 9.84 40.90 2.49
CA ARG A 277 8.80 41.85 2.11
C ARG A 277 7.72 41.83 3.18
N GLU A 278 7.84 42.81 4.06
CA GLU A 278 6.76 43.26 4.94
C GLU A 278 5.58 43.71 4.07
N ILE A 279 4.37 43.22 4.34
CA ILE A 279 3.15 44.02 4.21
C ILE A 279 2.28 43.72 5.44
N CYS A 280 2.31 44.65 6.39
CA CYS A 280 1.29 44.83 7.42
C CYS A 280 0.01 45.36 6.78
N ILE A 281 -1.15 44.81 7.12
CA ILE A 281 -2.35 45.62 7.38
C ILE A 281 -3.00 45.07 8.65
N SER A 282 -2.73 45.77 9.75
CA SER A 282 -3.67 45.87 10.86
C SER A 282 -4.81 46.79 10.42
N LYS A 283 -6.04 46.53 10.88
CA LYS A 283 -6.85 47.50 11.64
C LYS A 283 -8.18 46.89 12.12
N PRO A 284 -8.81 47.52 13.13
CA PRO A 284 -9.51 46.86 14.22
C PRO A 284 -11.04 47.02 14.13
N PHE A 285 -11.79 46.11 14.73
CA PHE A 285 -12.70 46.27 15.87
C PHE A 285 -13.35 44.90 16.17
#